data_AF-A0A842NNK2-F1
#
_entry.id   AF-A0A842NNK2-F1
#
_cell.length_a   1.000
_cell.length_b   1.000
_cell.length_c   1.000
_cell.angle_alpha   90.00
_cell.angle_beta   90.00
_cell.angle_gamma   90.00
#
_symmetry.space_group_name_H-M   'P 1'
#
loop_
_entity.id
_entity.type
_entity.pdbx_description
1 polymer ?
#
loop_
_entity_poly.entity_id
_entity_poly.type
_entity_poly.pdbx_seq_one_letter_code
_entity_poly.pdbx_strand_id
1 'polypeptide(L)'
;MIKHVSLAHGWYYHYRIHSDKTNILCNNGYSKLKSFLEETMNKCPDEHFVTGPRSSALRFSLSVKLKEDLNHEVSRLALQGLQNMEQYKTGHSKVQMFMLQFDNNSISVETPIWMHSNEIKDFNKLFGGTTEPLSGHIDLLRVENDKKVWIWDYKPKAKCEKYASTQVFFYALMMSKRTGIPLNKFMCGYFDENIAYTFKPDIKMLKQL
;
A
#
# COMPACT_ATOMS: atom_id res chain seq x y z
N MET A 1 -0.59 -8.45 -19.22
CA MET A 1 0.04 -7.17 -19.60
C MET A 1 0.18 -6.24 -18.40
N ILE A 2 1.39 -5.70 -18.17
CA ILE A 2 1.66 -4.69 -17.14
C ILE A 2 1.58 -3.30 -17.79
N LYS A 3 0.70 -2.44 -17.28
CA LYS A 3 0.64 -1.01 -17.61
C LYS A 3 1.52 -0.25 -16.62
N HIS A 4 2.13 0.86 -17.04
CA HIS A 4 2.95 1.70 -16.16
C HIS A 4 2.85 3.19 -16.49
N VAL A 5 3.04 4.04 -15.48
CA VAL A 5 3.27 5.48 -15.59
C VAL A 5 4.33 5.89 -14.57
N SER A 6 5.12 6.92 -14.87
CA SER A 6 6.08 7.49 -13.91
C SER A 6 5.56 8.83 -13.40
N LEU A 7 5.50 8.99 -12.08
CA LEU A 7 4.91 10.14 -11.40
C LEU A 7 6.00 10.90 -10.63
N ALA A 8 6.08 12.22 -10.83
CA ALA A 8 7.09 13.08 -10.22
C ALA A 8 6.58 13.67 -8.89
N HIS A 9 6.57 12.84 -7.84
CA HIS A 9 6.00 13.16 -6.52
C HIS A 9 7.10 13.40 -5.47
N GLY A 10 7.99 14.35 -5.75
CA GLY A 10 9.23 14.61 -4.98
C GLY A 10 10.38 13.63 -5.32
N TRP A 11 10.02 12.43 -5.76
CA TRP A 11 10.87 11.46 -6.44
C TRP A 11 10.08 10.85 -7.60
N TYR A 12 10.75 10.13 -8.51
CA TYR A 12 10.05 9.36 -9.55
C TYR A 12 9.51 8.05 -8.98
N TYR A 13 8.19 7.98 -8.83
CA TYR A 13 7.48 6.76 -8.49
C TYR A 13 6.98 6.08 -9.75
N HIS A 14 7.26 4.79 -9.90
CA HIS A 14 6.88 4.05 -11.09
C HIS A 14 5.64 3.20 -10.81
N TYR A 15 4.48 3.84 -10.89
CA TYR A 15 3.18 3.21 -10.69
C TYR A 15 2.91 2.17 -11.77
N ARG A 16 2.59 0.93 -11.38
CA ARG A 16 2.29 -0.17 -12.32
C ARG A 16 1.08 -0.97 -11.90
N ILE A 17 0.38 -1.50 -12.90
CA ILE A 17 -0.78 -2.39 -12.71
C ILE A 17 -0.64 -3.58 -13.64
N HIS A 18 -0.86 -4.79 -13.13
CA HIS A 18 -1.05 -5.96 -13.96
C HIS A 18 -2.52 -6.08 -14.38
N SER A 19 -2.82 -5.72 -15.63
CA SER A 19 -4.20 -5.57 -16.10
C SER A 19 -5.01 -6.86 -16.05
N ASP A 20 -4.43 -7.99 -16.46
CA ASP A 20 -5.19 -9.26 -16.51
C ASP A 20 -5.51 -9.78 -15.11
N LYS A 21 -4.52 -9.81 -14.21
CA LYS A 21 -4.72 -10.10 -12.78
C LYS A 21 -5.75 -9.18 -12.16
N THR A 22 -5.67 -7.87 -12.43
CA THR A 22 -6.65 -6.89 -11.94
C THR A 22 -8.06 -7.21 -12.46
N ASN A 23 -8.21 -7.52 -13.75
CA ASN A 23 -9.49 -7.88 -14.35
C ASN A 23 -10.09 -9.14 -13.70
N ILE A 24 -9.29 -10.17 -13.48
CA ILE A 24 -9.73 -11.44 -12.90
C ILE A 24 -10.09 -11.25 -11.42
N LEU A 25 -9.17 -10.69 -10.63
CA LEU A 25 -9.30 -10.62 -9.18
C LEU A 25 -10.32 -9.57 -8.71
N CYS A 26 -10.52 -8.50 -9.49
CA CYS A 26 -11.48 -7.45 -9.13
C CYS A 26 -12.90 -7.68 -9.66
N ASN A 27 -13.13 -8.70 -10.49
CA ASN A 27 -14.44 -8.93 -11.15
C ASN A 27 -15.59 -9.16 -10.16
N ASN A 28 -15.29 -9.72 -8.98
CA ASN A 28 -16.30 -10.17 -8.01
C ASN A 28 -16.35 -9.27 -6.76
N GLY A 29 -16.78 -8.03 -6.94
CA GLY A 29 -17.06 -7.09 -5.84
C GLY A 29 -16.01 -6.00 -5.61
N TYR A 30 -14.97 -5.92 -6.45
CA TYR A 30 -13.93 -4.89 -6.38
C TYR A 30 -13.79 -4.09 -7.68
N SER A 31 -14.88 -3.95 -8.43
CA SER A 31 -14.91 -3.12 -9.64
C SER A 31 -14.46 -1.67 -9.39
N LYS A 32 -14.82 -1.11 -8.22
CA LYS A 32 -14.36 0.23 -7.81
C LYS A 32 -12.86 0.31 -7.53
N LEU A 33 -12.23 -0.75 -7.04
CA LEU A 33 -10.76 -0.81 -6.93
C LEU A 33 -10.13 -0.83 -8.32
N LYS A 34 -10.63 -1.67 -9.23
CA LYS A 34 -10.16 -1.67 -10.62
C LYS A 34 -10.29 -0.29 -11.26
N SER A 35 -11.47 0.34 -11.19
CA SER A 35 -11.70 1.68 -11.74
C SER A 35 -10.73 2.70 -11.14
N PHE A 36 -10.57 2.71 -9.82
CA PHE A 36 -9.61 3.60 -9.16
C PHE A 36 -8.18 3.40 -9.71
N LEU A 37 -7.72 2.15 -9.80
CA LEU A 37 -6.37 1.86 -10.28
C LEU A 37 -6.17 2.34 -11.73
N GLU A 38 -7.10 2.00 -12.63
CA GLU A 38 -7.02 2.36 -14.05
C GLU A 38 -7.21 3.86 -14.31
N GLU A 39 -8.10 4.53 -13.57
CA GLU A 39 -8.31 5.98 -13.69
C GLU A 39 -7.07 6.73 -13.20
N THR A 40 -6.49 6.31 -12.07
CA THR A 40 -5.32 6.96 -11.49
C THR A 40 -4.09 6.88 -12.40
N MET A 41 -3.98 5.88 -13.28
CA MET A 41 -2.91 5.86 -14.29
C MET A 41 -2.97 7.04 -15.25
N ASN A 42 -4.17 7.56 -15.52
CA ASN A 42 -4.41 8.58 -16.52
C ASN A 42 -4.71 9.95 -15.92
N LYS A 43 -5.19 9.99 -14.67
CA LYS A 43 -5.73 11.18 -14.01
C LYS A 43 -5.31 11.22 -12.53
N CYS A 44 -4.04 10.92 -12.24
CA CYS A 44 -3.49 11.10 -10.90
C CYS A 44 -3.54 12.60 -10.53
N PRO A 45 -4.10 12.98 -9.37
CA PRO A 45 -4.04 14.36 -8.89
C PRO A 45 -2.67 14.62 -8.25
N ASP A 46 -1.67 14.83 -9.09
CA ASP A 46 -0.27 14.93 -8.71
C ASP A 46 -0.02 16.02 -7.65
N GLU A 47 -0.84 17.08 -7.62
CA GLU A 47 -0.75 18.17 -6.65
C GLU A 47 -0.85 17.70 -5.19
N HIS A 48 -1.61 16.62 -4.90
CA HIS A 48 -1.76 16.07 -3.55
C HIS A 48 -0.49 15.40 -3.02
N PHE A 49 0.50 15.18 -3.88
CA PHE A 49 1.73 14.48 -3.56
C PHE A 49 2.94 15.42 -3.47
N VAL A 50 2.75 16.71 -3.76
CA VAL A 50 3.79 17.75 -3.70
C VAL A 50 3.85 18.37 -2.31
N THR A 51 2.69 18.64 -1.70
CA THR A 51 2.56 19.27 -0.37
C THR A 51 1.85 18.35 0.61
N GLY A 52 1.94 18.70 1.90
CA GLY A 52 1.25 17.99 2.97
C GLY A 52 2.01 16.78 3.55
N PRO A 53 1.38 16.09 4.50
CA PRO A 53 1.98 14.95 5.18
C PRO A 53 2.03 13.73 4.26
N ARG A 54 3.11 12.94 4.39
CA ARG A 54 3.27 11.65 3.72
C ARG A 54 3.07 10.52 4.72
N SER A 55 2.28 9.51 4.36
CA SER A 55 2.04 8.35 5.24
C SER A 55 3.35 7.65 5.68
N SER A 56 4.32 7.55 4.77
CA SER A 56 5.66 6.99 5.05
C SER A 56 6.54 7.87 5.96
N ALA A 57 6.21 9.15 6.11
CA ALA A 57 6.90 10.10 6.97
C ALA A 57 6.28 10.21 8.37
N LEU A 58 5.15 9.55 8.64
CA LEU A 58 4.52 9.57 9.96
C LEU A 58 5.43 8.89 11.01
N ARG A 59 5.55 9.51 12.18
CA ARG A 59 6.43 9.07 13.29
C ARG A 59 5.66 8.91 14.60
N PHE A 60 4.47 8.33 14.51
CA PHE A 60 3.70 7.89 15.66
C PHE A 60 3.22 6.46 15.43
N SER A 61 3.03 5.73 16.52
CA SER A 61 2.60 4.33 16.46
C SER A 61 1.11 4.24 16.78
N LEU A 62 0.37 3.57 15.91
CA LEU A 62 -0.97 3.10 16.24
C LEU A 62 -0.85 1.89 17.16
N SER A 63 -1.75 1.80 18.12
CA SER A 63 -1.88 0.60 18.96
C SER A 63 -2.54 -0.51 18.14
N VAL A 64 -1.70 -1.30 17.48
CA VAL A 64 -2.08 -2.44 16.66
C VAL A 64 -1.55 -3.72 17.27
N LYS A 65 -2.38 -4.77 17.28
CA LYS A 65 -1.93 -6.12 17.61
C LYS A 65 -1.38 -6.76 16.34
N LEU A 66 -0.06 -6.72 16.19
CA LEU A 66 0.63 -7.37 15.08
C LEU A 66 0.65 -8.88 15.27
N LYS A 67 0.35 -9.62 14.21
CA LYS A 67 0.65 -11.04 14.08
C LYS A 67 1.96 -11.17 13.34
N GLU A 68 2.97 -11.68 14.04
CA GLU A 68 4.25 -12.10 13.48
C GLU A 68 4.11 -13.44 12.77
N ASP A 69 4.72 -13.57 11.59
CA ASP A 69 4.75 -14.81 10.81
C ASP A 69 6.09 -14.95 10.07
N LEU A 70 6.89 -15.94 10.50
CA LEU A 70 8.21 -16.25 9.93
C LEU A 70 8.13 -17.04 8.61
N ASN A 71 6.95 -17.56 8.26
CA ASN A 71 6.77 -18.43 7.10
C ASN A 71 5.73 -17.87 6.11
N HIS A 72 5.43 -16.57 6.22
CA HIS A 72 4.44 -15.94 5.37
C HIS A 72 4.88 -15.94 3.90
N GLU A 73 3.95 -16.21 2.98
CA GLU A 73 4.26 -16.35 1.57
C GLU A 73 4.92 -15.10 0.95
N VAL A 74 4.55 -13.90 1.41
CA VAL A 74 5.15 -12.65 0.92
C VAL A 74 6.65 -12.56 1.21
N SER A 75 7.13 -13.13 2.31
CA SER A 75 8.56 -13.15 2.64
C SER A 75 9.32 -14.07 1.70
N ARG A 76 8.77 -15.24 1.37
CA ARG A 76 9.32 -16.14 0.36
C ARG A 76 9.35 -15.49 -1.03
N LEU A 77 8.29 -14.78 -1.41
CA LEU A 77 8.24 -14.04 -2.67
C LEU A 77 9.26 -12.90 -2.70
N ALA A 78 9.48 -12.21 -1.56
CA ALA A 78 10.53 -11.21 -1.43
C ALA A 78 11.92 -11.81 -1.65
N LEU A 79 12.23 -12.94 -1.00
CA LEU A 79 13.49 -13.64 -1.19
C LEU A 79 13.73 -13.99 -2.66
N GLN A 80 12.72 -14.56 -3.33
CA GLN A 80 12.79 -14.88 -4.76
C GLN A 80 13.01 -13.63 -5.61
N GLY A 81 12.32 -12.53 -5.32
CA GLY A 81 12.53 -11.27 -6.03
C GLY A 81 13.95 -10.74 -5.88
N LEU A 82 14.50 -10.75 -4.67
CA LEU A 82 15.87 -10.30 -4.40
C LEU A 82 16.92 -11.12 -5.18
N GLN A 83 16.69 -12.44 -5.32
CA GLN A 83 17.59 -13.38 -5.99
C GLN A 83 17.47 -13.39 -7.51
N ASN A 84 16.27 -13.16 -8.08
CA ASN A 84 16.00 -13.44 -9.50
C ASN A 84 15.78 -12.19 -10.36
N MET A 85 15.79 -10.99 -9.79
CA MET A 85 15.50 -9.73 -10.48
C MET A 85 16.74 -8.84 -10.67
N GLU A 86 17.83 -9.40 -11.18
CA GLU A 86 19.13 -8.70 -11.30
C GLU A 86 19.08 -7.41 -12.15
N GLN A 87 18.14 -7.30 -13.08
CA GLN A 87 17.93 -6.11 -13.90
C GLN A 87 17.45 -4.88 -13.10
N TYR A 88 16.98 -5.07 -11.86
CA TYR A 88 16.54 -3.99 -10.98
C TYR A 88 17.59 -3.68 -9.91
N LYS A 89 17.92 -2.39 -9.76
CA LYS A 89 19.04 -1.95 -8.90
C LYS A 89 18.75 -2.03 -7.40
N THR A 90 17.51 -1.81 -6.99
CA THR A 90 17.16 -1.72 -5.56
C THR A 90 16.39 -2.95 -5.12
N GLY A 91 16.59 -3.39 -3.87
CA GLY A 91 15.82 -4.50 -3.30
C GLY A 91 14.30 -4.27 -3.38
N HIS A 92 13.88 -3.01 -3.21
CA HIS A 92 12.48 -2.61 -3.33
C HIS A 92 11.91 -2.89 -4.73
N SER A 93 12.57 -2.39 -5.78
CA SER A 93 12.12 -2.61 -7.17
C SER A 93 12.22 -4.07 -7.59
N LYS A 94 13.21 -4.82 -7.09
CA LYS A 94 13.32 -6.27 -7.27
C LYS A 94 12.08 -7.00 -6.73
N VAL A 95 11.74 -6.77 -5.47
CA VAL A 95 10.60 -7.43 -4.80
C VAL A 95 9.28 -7.05 -5.47
N GLN A 96 9.03 -5.76 -5.65
CA GLN A 96 7.80 -5.27 -6.30
C GLN A 96 7.60 -5.87 -7.68
N MET A 97 8.62 -5.82 -8.53
CA MET A 97 8.50 -6.29 -9.91
C MET A 97 8.43 -7.81 -10.01
N PHE A 98 9.09 -8.53 -9.11
CA PHE A 98 8.93 -9.99 -9.03
C PHE A 98 7.49 -10.35 -8.68
N MET A 99 6.96 -9.77 -7.61
CA MET A 99 5.60 -10.06 -7.15
C MET A 99 4.57 -9.65 -8.21
N LEU A 100 4.67 -8.46 -8.79
CA LEU A 100 3.75 -8.02 -9.85
C LEU A 100 3.75 -8.96 -11.07
N GLN A 101 4.90 -9.52 -11.44
CA GLN A 101 5.00 -10.43 -12.59
C GLN A 101 4.57 -11.86 -12.25
N PHE A 102 5.07 -12.42 -11.15
CA PHE A 102 5.01 -13.87 -10.90
C PHE A 102 4.04 -14.28 -9.79
N ASP A 103 3.68 -13.39 -8.86
CA ASP A 103 2.63 -13.69 -7.87
C ASP A 103 1.25 -13.48 -8.48
N ASN A 104 0.38 -14.49 -8.37
CA ASN A 104 -0.94 -14.45 -8.97
C ASN A 104 -1.87 -13.42 -8.30
N ASN A 105 -1.61 -13.07 -7.05
CA ASN A 105 -2.48 -12.18 -6.27
C ASN A 105 -2.08 -10.71 -6.36
N SER A 106 -0.85 -10.41 -6.81
CA SER A 106 -0.30 -9.06 -6.92
C SER A 106 -0.84 -8.33 -8.14
N ILE A 107 -1.54 -7.22 -7.92
CA ILE A 107 -2.23 -6.46 -8.97
C ILE A 107 -1.58 -5.12 -9.27
N SER A 108 -0.89 -4.50 -8.31
CA SER A 108 -0.29 -3.19 -8.49
C SER A 108 0.88 -2.92 -7.54
N VAL A 109 1.81 -2.07 -7.97
CA VAL A 109 2.94 -1.56 -7.16
C VAL A 109 3.08 -0.06 -7.34
N GLU A 110 3.64 0.59 -6.33
CA GLU A 110 3.80 2.05 -6.25
C GLU A 110 2.48 2.80 -6.50
N THR A 111 1.38 2.28 -5.96
CA THR A 111 0.04 2.86 -6.19
C THR A 111 -0.08 4.19 -5.47
N PRO A 112 -0.23 5.33 -6.18
CA PRO A 112 -0.44 6.61 -5.53
C PRO A 112 -1.81 6.62 -4.84
N ILE A 113 -1.84 7.13 -3.60
CA ILE A 113 -3.04 7.17 -2.78
C ILE A 113 -3.07 8.43 -1.92
N TRP A 114 -4.27 8.99 -1.69
CA TRP A 114 -4.47 10.22 -0.91
C TRP A 114 -5.81 10.26 -0.18
N MET A 115 -5.93 11.18 0.77
CA MET A 115 -7.16 11.54 1.47
C MET A 115 -7.14 13.00 1.91
N HIS A 116 -8.27 13.67 1.77
CA HIS A 116 -8.45 15.06 2.16
C HIS A 116 -8.65 15.20 3.67
N SER A 117 -8.32 16.40 4.18
CA SER A 117 -8.37 16.71 5.61
C SER A 117 -9.77 16.60 6.23
N ASN A 118 -10.83 16.79 5.45
CA ASN A 118 -12.21 16.67 5.91
C ASN A 118 -12.75 15.23 6.00
N GLU A 119 -11.98 14.22 5.58
CA GLU A 119 -12.45 12.83 5.49
C GLU A 119 -12.27 12.02 6.78
N ILE A 120 -11.51 12.56 7.73
CA ILE A 120 -11.36 12.02 9.09
C ILE A 120 -11.53 13.11 10.13
N LYS A 121 -12.01 12.72 11.30
CA LYS A 121 -12.03 13.62 12.46
C LYS A 121 -10.61 13.86 12.94
N ASP A 122 -10.38 15.06 13.49
CA ASP A 122 -9.12 15.46 14.12
C ASP A 122 -7.89 15.38 13.19
N PHE A 123 -8.09 15.48 11.87
CA PHE A 123 -6.99 15.44 10.88
C PHE A 123 -5.85 16.38 11.24
N ASN A 124 -6.18 17.65 11.54
CA ASN A 124 -5.19 18.65 11.90
C ASN A 124 -4.40 18.24 13.15
N LYS A 125 -5.05 17.64 14.17
CA LYS A 125 -4.35 17.15 15.38
C LYS A 125 -3.38 16.02 15.02
N LEU A 126 -3.81 15.09 14.18
CA LEU A 126 -3.02 13.92 13.78
C LEU A 126 -1.80 14.27 12.90
N PHE A 127 -1.90 15.35 12.12
CA PHE A 127 -0.91 15.68 11.11
C PHE A 127 -0.29 17.07 11.28
N GLY A 128 -0.14 17.54 12.53
CA GLY A 128 0.68 18.71 12.83
C GLY A 128 0.06 20.05 12.41
N GLY A 129 -1.26 20.16 12.47
CA GLY A 129 -2.02 21.38 12.23
C GLY A 129 -2.35 21.68 10.77
N THR A 130 -1.88 20.86 9.82
CA THR A 130 -2.09 21.08 8.38
C THR A 130 -3.48 20.67 7.91
N THR A 131 -3.98 21.34 6.87
CA THR A 131 -5.20 20.99 6.13
C THR A 131 -4.91 20.37 4.75
N GLU A 132 -3.63 20.27 4.37
CA GLU A 132 -3.19 19.64 3.12
C GLU A 132 -3.52 18.14 3.12
N PRO A 133 -3.77 17.51 1.95
CA PRO A 133 -4.05 16.08 1.86
C PRO A 133 -2.93 15.21 2.44
N LEU A 134 -3.32 14.11 3.10
CA LEU A 134 -2.40 13.02 3.40
C LEU A 134 -2.20 12.20 2.12
N SER A 135 -0.95 11.89 1.78
CA SER A 135 -0.65 11.12 0.57
C SER A 135 0.44 10.06 0.77
N GLY A 136 0.62 9.20 -0.24
CA GLY A 136 1.75 8.28 -0.33
C GLY A 136 1.63 7.27 -1.46
N HIS A 137 2.56 6.33 -1.53
CA HIS A 137 2.61 5.28 -2.55
C HIS A 137 2.61 3.93 -1.86
N ILE A 138 1.70 3.06 -2.26
CA ILE A 138 1.58 1.71 -1.72
C ILE A 138 2.55 0.82 -2.48
N ASP A 139 3.52 0.23 -1.78
CA ASP A 139 4.53 -0.61 -2.44
C ASP A 139 3.91 -1.77 -3.20
N LEU A 140 2.92 -2.45 -2.60
CA LEU A 140 2.27 -3.60 -3.20
C LEU A 140 0.80 -3.72 -2.78
N LEU A 141 -0.07 -3.88 -3.78
CA LEU A 141 -1.47 -4.26 -3.62
C LEU A 141 -1.69 -5.69 -4.09
N ARG A 142 -2.29 -6.50 -3.22
CA ARG A 142 -2.76 -7.86 -3.55
C ARG A 142 -4.26 -7.99 -3.34
N VAL A 143 -4.89 -8.86 -4.11
CA VAL A 143 -6.25 -9.34 -3.84
C VAL A 143 -6.17 -10.84 -3.68
N GLU A 144 -6.49 -11.33 -2.48
CA GLU A 144 -6.30 -12.74 -2.12
C GLU A 144 -7.61 -13.53 -2.19
N ASN A 145 -7.51 -14.86 -2.13
CA ASN A 145 -8.62 -15.80 -2.34
C ASN A 145 -9.75 -15.66 -1.31
N ASP A 146 -9.47 -15.11 -0.13
CA ASP A 146 -10.46 -14.77 0.89
C ASP A 146 -11.25 -13.49 0.56
N LYS A 147 -11.04 -12.95 -0.64
CA LYS A 147 -11.56 -11.68 -1.14
C LYS A 147 -11.18 -10.53 -0.22
N LYS A 148 -9.99 -10.51 0.37
CA LYS A 148 -9.43 -9.32 1.02
C LYS A 148 -8.51 -8.55 0.09
N VAL A 149 -8.52 -7.24 0.24
CA VAL A 149 -7.54 -6.36 -0.38
C VAL A 149 -6.40 -6.18 0.60
N TRP A 150 -5.20 -6.61 0.22
CA TRP A 150 -4.03 -6.52 1.05
C TRP A 150 -3.16 -5.33 0.65
N ILE A 151 -2.82 -4.52 1.66
CA ILE A 151 -1.86 -3.42 1.58
C ILE A 151 -0.55 -3.91 2.17
N TRP A 152 0.47 -4.02 1.33
CA TRP A 152 1.79 -4.49 1.72
C TRP A 152 2.86 -3.40 1.51
N ASP A 153 3.83 -3.37 2.41
CA ASP A 153 4.94 -2.41 2.42
C ASP A 153 6.24 -3.19 2.70
N TYR A 154 7.17 -3.18 1.76
CA TYR A 154 8.43 -3.93 1.85
C TYR A 154 9.46 -3.10 2.59
N LYS A 155 9.93 -3.63 3.72
CA LYS A 155 10.85 -2.94 4.64
C LYS A 155 12.04 -3.84 4.93
N PRO A 156 13.21 -3.60 4.32
CA PRO A 156 14.42 -4.32 4.69
C PRO A 156 14.64 -4.25 6.21
N LYS A 157 14.88 -5.40 6.85
CA LYS A 157 14.96 -5.51 8.32
C LYS A 157 13.63 -5.12 8.98
N ALA A 158 12.53 -5.71 8.54
CA ALA A 158 11.17 -5.39 8.99
C ALA A 158 11.03 -5.42 10.52
N LYS A 159 11.77 -6.30 11.20
CA LYS A 159 11.81 -6.36 12.68
C LYS A 159 12.24 -5.06 13.37
N CYS A 160 12.97 -4.18 12.68
CA CYS A 160 13.43 -2.91 13.22
C CYS A 160 12.43 -1.75 12.99
N GLU A 161 11.38 -1.97 12.22
CA GLU A 161 10.42 -0.94 11.86
C GLU A 161 9.46 -0.60 13.01
N LYS A 162 9.32 0.69 13.29
CA LYS A 162 8.47 1.20 14.38
C LYS A 162 7.14 1.77 13.90
N TYR A 163 7.10 2.25 12.66
CA TYR A 163 5.99 3.06 12.12
C TYR A 163 5.38 2.48 10.84
N ALA A 164 5.89 1.34 10.35
CA ALA A 164 5.37 0.69 9.15
C ALA A 164 3.88 0.33 9.29
N SER A 165 3.44 -0.13 10.47
CA SER A 165 2.03 -0.40 10.74
C SER A 165 1.14 0.85 10.61
N THR A 166 1.60 2.00 11.10
CA THR A 166 0.91 3.29 10.92
C THR A 166 0.82 3.65 9.43
N GLN A 167 1.93 3.51 8.70
CA GLN A 167 1.99 3.79 7.27
C GLN A 167 0.95 2.96 6.48
N VAL A 168 0.95 1.63 6.66
CA VAL A 168 0.02 0.75 5.93
C VAL A 168 -1.43 0.84 6.40
N PHE A 169 -1.67 1.22 7.67
CA PHE A 169 -3.01 1.53 8.14
C PHE A 169 -3.61 2.71 7.38
N PHE A 170 -2.87 3.81 7.26
CA PHE A 170 -3.37 4.99 6.55
C PHE A 170 -3.52 4.71 5.06
N TYR A 171 -2.65 3.91 4.44
CA TYR A 171 -2.87 3.42 3.07
C TYR A 171 -4.19 2.67 2.92
N ALA A 172 -4.51 1.74 3.82
CA ALA A 172 -5.80 1.04 3.79
C ALA A 172 -6.99 1.99 3.99
N LEU A 173 -6.87 2.96 4.90
CA LEU A 173 -7.92 3.95 5.15
C LEU A 173 -8.15 4.84 3.92
N MET A 174 -7.09 5.36 3.31
CA MET A 174 -7.19 6.17 2.09
C MET A 174 -7.79 5.34 0.94
N MET A 175 -7.33 4.10 0.75
CA MET A 175 -7.89 3.20 -0.26
C MET A 175 -9.37 2.91 -0.03
N SER A 176 -9.78 2.68 1.22
CA SER A 176 -11.19 2.53 1.60
C SER A 176 -12.02 3.76 1.22
N LYS A 177 -11.50 4.97 1.44
CA LYS A 177 -12.17 6.24 1.08
C LYS A 177 -12.27 6.44 -0.43
N ARG A 178 -11.18 6.22 -1.17
CA ARG A 178 -11.14 6.41 -2.64
C ARG A 178 -11.99 5.39 -3.39
N THR A 179 -12.10 4.16 -2.89
CA THR A 179 -12.83 3.08 -3.58
C THR A 179 -14.24 2.83 -3.03
N GLY A 180 -14.56 3.33 -1.84
CA GLY A 180 -15.78 2.99 -1.11
C GLY A 180 -15.80 1.56 -0.54
N ILE A 181 -14.71 0.80 -0.69
CA ILE A 181 -14.61 -0.54 -0.11
C ILE A 181 -14.55 -0.41 1.41
N PRO A 182 -15.36 -1.14 2.20
CA PRO A 182 -15.32 -1.06 3.65
C PRO A 182 -13.94 -1.45 4.22
N LEU A 183 -13.44 -0.69 5.21
CA LEU A 183 -12.12 -0.93 5.80
C LEU A 183 -11.93 -2.37 6.32
N ASN A 184 -13.01 -3.03 6.77
CA ASN A 184 -12.96 -4.42 7.25
C ASN A 184 -12.70 -5.46 6.14
N LYS A 185 -12.71 -5.06 4.87
CA LYS A 185 -12.31 -5.86 3.70
C LYS A 185 -10.82 -5.74 3.38
N PHE A 186 -10.09 -4.89 4.09
CA PHE A 186 -8.66 -4.76 3.96
C PHE A 186 -7.91 -5.60 4.99
N MET A 187 -6.69 -5.95 4.63
CA MET A 187 -5.65 -6.46 5.51
C MET A 187 -4.39 -5.64 5.26
N CYS A 188 -3.59 -5.45 6.31
CA CYS A 188 -2.38 -4.65 6.26
C CYS A 188 -1.19 -5.50 6.69
N GLY A 189 -0.04 -5.27 6.07
CA GLY A 189 1.20 -5.85 6.55
C GLY A 189 2.43 -5.17 6.01
N TYR A 190 3.54 -5.41 6.70
CA TYR A 190 4.87 -5.04 6.23
C TYR A 190 5.79 -6.23 6.45
N PHE A 191 6.81 -6.35 5.59
CA PHE A 191 7.58 -7.58 5.50
C PHE A 191 8.99 -7.34 4.94
N ASP A 192 9.86 -8.30 5.23
CA ASP A 192 11.10 -8.53 4.50
C ASP A 192 11.17 -9.99 4.04
N GLU A 193 12.33 -10.42 3.54
CA GLU A 193 12.55 -11.78 3.05
C GLU A 193 12.51 -12.88 4.13
N ASN A 194 12.48 -12.51 5.42
CA ASN A 194 12.56 -13.42 6.56
C ASN A 194 11.29 -13.39 7.45
N ILE A 195 10.57 -12.27 7.49
CA ILE A 195 9.45 -12.08 8.41
C ILE A 195 8.36 -11.19 7.81
N ALA A 196 7.11 -11.50 8.13
CA ALA A 196 5.97 -10.63 7.87
C ALA A 196 5.25 -10.29 9.17
N TYR A 197 4.77 -9.06 9.27
CA TYR A 197 3.88 -8.59 10.32
C TYR A 197 2.55 -8.20 9.68
N THR A 198 1.46 -8.74 10.20
CA THR A 198 0.12 -8.52 9.64
C THR A 198 -0.87 -8.08 10.70
N PHE A 199 -1.88 -7.32 10.28
CA PHE A 199 -3.00 -6.95 11.13
C PHE A 199 -4.22 -6.58 10.30
N LYS A 200 -5.38 -6.58 10.94
CA LYS A 200 -6.64 -6.09 10.36
C LYS A 200 -6.83 -4.62 10.76
N PRO A 201 -6.95 -3.67 9.82
CA PRO A 201 -7.18 -2.27 10.16
C PRO A 201 -8.58 -2.05 10.74
N ASP A 202 -8.68 -1.20 11.76
CA ASP A 202 -9.95 -0.77 12.38
C ASP A 202 -9.89 0.74 12.68
N ILE A 203 -10.95 1.48 12.35
CA ILE A 203 -11.02 2.92 12.60
C ILE A 203 -10.85 3.29 14.09
N LYS A 204 -11.16 2.35 15.00
CA LYS A 204 -10.94 2.52 16.45
C LYS A 204 -9.47 2.73 16.81
N MET A 205 -8.54 2.35 15.94
CA MET A 205 -7.10 2.60 16.13
C MET A 205 -6.77 4.09 16.18
N LEU A 206 -7.56 4.95 15.53
CA LEU A 206 -7.39 6.41 15.59
C LEU A 206 -7.80 7.01 16.94
N LYS A 207 -8.71 6.35 17.70
CA LYS A 207 -9.20 6.87 18.99
C LYS A 207 -8.18 6.74 20.12
N GLN A 208 -7.04 6.12 19.86
CA GLN A 208 -5.99 5.86 20.84
C GLN A 208 -4.83 6.87 20.71
N LEU A 209 -5.03 7.97 19.96
CA LEU A 209 -4.11 9.08 19.70
C LEU A 209 -4.68 10.42 20.21
#